data_AF-A0A1E3X892-F1
#
_entry.id   AF-A0A1E3X892-F1
#
_cell.length_a   1.000
_cell.length_b   1.000
_cell.length_c   1.000
_cell.angle_alpha   90.00
_cell.angle_beta   90.00
_cell.angle_gamma   90.00
#
_symmetry.space_group_name_H-M   'P 1'
#
loop_
_entity.id
_entity.type
_entity.pdbx_description
1 polymer ?
#
loop_
_entity_poly.entity_id
_entity_poly.type
_entity_poly.pdbx_seq_one_letter_code
_entity_poly.pdbx_strand_id
1 'polypeptide(L)'
;MKPLVKKVELNKIPKWIKTFFHPKTLREILVLTKLLRQNKEHFLLACLLGILHHQRPGFLSYPASHLVPYLRTCKFPREKFPELYEYRTVAPRLQKKVQRVYRRFPDITPGIPRECKLKDTTNLNLPKESIDVVITSPPYMNALDYARDNRLRLWFLGVTEYRRYDKKAPNNCQKFLNLMEQCLGNIQYGLRSGGRCILVIGEVNRTRKSINTAQLIIDLALNKIGGFKCEEIIEDTIPDIRRARKNGACTKREWIVVFRKGKKQNGKAKSA
;
A
#
# COMPACT_ATOMS: atom_id res chain seq x y z
N MET A 1 -5.27 26.78 -19.04
CA MET A 1 -4.31 26.09 -18.14
C MET A 1 -3.04 26.91 -17.81
N LYS A 2 -2.35 27.54 -18.77
CA LYS A 2 -1.16 28.40 -18.54
C LYS A 2 -1.31 29.51 -17.46
N PRO A 3 -2.46 30.19 -17.29
CA PRO A 3 -2.62 31.23 -16.27
C PRO A 3 -2.56 30.69 -14.83
N LEU A 4 -3.09 29.48 -14.60
CA LEU A 4 -3.13 28.84 -13.29
C LEU A 4 -1.73 28.38 -12.83
N VAL A 5 -0.87 27.98 -13.76
CA VAL A 5 0.51 27.53 -13.48
C VAL A 5 1.39 28.68 -12.98
N LYS A 6 1.18 29.90 -13.48
CA LYS A 6 1.94 31.08 -13.04
C LYS A 6 1.60 31.55 -11.61
N LYS A 7 0.40 31.23 -11.11
CA LYS A 7 -0.08 31.66 -9.77
C LYS A 7 0.43 30.80 -8.59
N VAL A 8 1.22 29.75 -8.83
CA VAL A 8 1.72 28.88 -7.74
C VAL A 8 3.02 29.43 -7.15
N GLU A 9 2.92 29.91 -5.91
CA GLU A 9 4.06 30.39 -5.11
C GLU A 9 4.90 29.22 -4.58
N LEU A 10 6.04 28.96 -5.20
CA LEU A 10 6.96 27.89 -4.77
C LEU A 10 7.65 28.18 -3.42
N ASN A 11 7.62 29.43 -2.95
CA ASN A 11 8.25 29.84 -1.69
C ASN A 11 7.60 29.17 -0.48
N LYS A 12 6.29 28.91 -0.54
CA LYS A 12 5.51 28.21 0.49
C LYS A 12 5.72 26.69 0.51
N ILE A 13 6.47 26.15 -0.46
CA ILE A 13 6.68 24.70 -0.59
C ILE A 13 7.95 24.28 0.17
N PRO A 14 7.89 23.20 0.98
CA PRO A 14 9.05 22.71 1.73
C PRO A 14 10.27 22.45 0.84
N LYS A 15 11.46 22.80 1.35
CA LYS A 15 12.74 22.62 0.63
C LYS A 15 12.92 21.19 0.12
N TRP A 16 12.58 20.19 0.94
CA TRP A 16 12.73 18.78 0.58
C TRP A 16 11.82 18.33 -0.56
N ILE A 17 10.69 19.00 -0.84
CA ILE A 17 9.86 18.72 -2.01
C ILE A 17 10.50 19.33 -3.25
N LYS A 18 10.98 20.57 -3.13
CA LYS A 18 11.60 21.32 -4.23
C LYS A 18 12.82 20.61 -4.81
N THR A 19 13.57 19.86 -3.99
CA THR A 19 14.74 19.10 -4.46
C THR A 19 14.41 17.96 -5.41
N PHE A 20 13.15 17.51 -5.50
CA PHE A 20 12.77 16.42 -6.41
C PHE A 20 12.51 16.88 -7.84
N PHE A 21 12.22 18.15 -8.08
CA PHE A 21 11.59 18.56 -9.32
C PHE A 21 12.20 19.84 -9.89
N HIS A 22 12.20 19.93 -11.21
CA HIS A 22 12.37 21.21 -11.87
C HIS A 22 11.23 22.18 -11.46
N PRO A 23 11.49 23.48 -11.21
CA PRO A 23 10.46 24.42 -10.74
C PRO A 23 9.20 24.47 -11.61
N LYS A 24 9.36 24.43 -12.95
CA LYS A 24 8.23 24.38 -13.89
C LYS A 24 7.40 23.09 -13.74
N THR A 25 8.05 21.93 -13.60
CA THR A 25 7.38 20.64 -13.37
C THR A 25 6.63 20.65 -12.04
N LEU A 26 7.25 21.15 -10.98
CA LEU A 26 6.60 21.24 -9.66
C LEU A 26 5.33 22.08 -9.71
N ARG A 27 5.34 23.23 -10.40
CA ARG A 27 4.12 24.05 -10.56
C ARG A 27 3.01 23.29 -11.28
N GLU A 28 3.33 22.57 -12.35
CA GLU A 28 2.35 21.73 -13.05
C GLU A 28 1.76 20.64 -12.15
N ILE A 29 2.60 19.94 -11.38
CA ILE A 29 2.14 18.91 -10.44
C ILE A 29 1.23 19.53 -9.38
N LEU A 30 1.58 20.68 -8.81
CA LEU A 30 0.79 21.36 -7.77
C LEU A 30 -0.58 21.78 -8.29
N VAL A 31 -0.64 22.43 -9.45
CA VAL A 31 -1.91 22.82 -10.09
C VAL A 31 -2.76 21.59 -10.36
N LEU A 32 -2.17 20.57 -11.00
CA LEU A 32 -2.92 19.38 -11.39
C LEU A 32 -3.41 18.60 -10.18
N THR A 33 -2.57 18.43 -9.15
CA THR A 33 -2.98 17.78 -7.89
C THR A 33 -4.15 18.50 -7.24
N LYS A 34 -4.12 19.84 -7.20
CA LYS A 34 -5.24 20.64 -6.66
C LYS A 34 -6.53 20.41 -7.45
N LEU A 35 -6.48 20.53 -8.78
CA LEU A 35 -7.64 20.33 -9.66
C LEU A 35 -8.23 18.93 -9.54
N LEU A 36 -7.39 17.89 -9.62
CA LEU A 36 -7.84 16.50 -9.54
C LEU A 36 -8.47 16.17 -8.19
N ARG A 37 -7.95 16.74 -7.09
CA ARG A 37 -8.54 16.57 -5.76
C ARG A 37 -9.89 17.28 -5.64
N GLN A 38 -10.01 18.50 -6.14
CA GLN A 38 -11.26 19.28 -6.12
C GLN A 38 -12.36 18.57 -6.92
N ASN A 39 -12.00 17.99 -8.06
CA ASN A 39 -12.94 17.30 -8.94
C ASN A 39 -13.18 15.82 -8.57
N LYS A 40 -12.56 15.32 -7.48
CA LYS A 40 -12.62 13.90 -7.08
C LYS A 40 -12.18 12.91 -8.17
N GLU A 41 -11.22 13.33 -9.00
CA GLU A 41 -10.64 12.54 -10.10
C GLU A 41 -9.61 11.53 -9.57
N HIS A 42 -10.06 10.59 -8.77
CA HIS A 42 -9.20 9.67 -8.00
C HIS A 42 -8.29 8.81 -8.89
N PHE A 43 -8.80 8.36 -10.04
CA PHE A 43 -8.03 7.56 -10.98
C PHE A 43 -6.84 8.33 -11.57
N LEU A 44 -7.09 9.55 -12.07
CA LEU A 44 -6.05 10.41 -12.63
C LEU A 44 -5.05 10.85 -11.55
N LEU A 45 -5.55 11.14 -10.34
CA LEU A 45 -4.70 11.46 -9.20
C LEU A 45 -3.78 10.29 -8.85
N ALA A 46 -4.30 9.06 -8.79
CA ALA A 46 -3.50 7.87 -8.57
C ALA A 46 -2.44 7.66 -9.67
N CYS A 47 -2.79 7.90 -10.93
CA CYS A 47 -1.85 7.87 -12.04
C CYS A 47 -0.72 8.90 -11.88
N LEU A 48 -1.06 10.14 -11.51
CA LEU A 48 -0.08 11.21 -11.25
C LEU A 48 0.86 10.84 -10.09
N LEU A 49 0.30 10.38 -8.95
CA LEU A 49 1.08 9.93 -7.79
C LEU A 49 2.03 8.77 -8.12
N GLY A 50 1.61 7.91 -9.05
CA GLY A 50 2.38 6.76 -9.52
C GLY A 50 3.60 7.12 -10.39
N ILE A 51 3.68 8.35 -10.92
CA ILE A 51 4.81 8.82 -11.74
C ILE A 51 5.63 9.94 -11.09
N LEU A 52 5.38 10.25 -9.81
CA LEU A 52 6.08 11.34 -9.14
C LEU A 52 7.59 11.14 -9.07
N HIS A 53 8.08 9.92 -8.84
CA HIS A 53 9.50 9.70 -8.61
C HIS A 53 10.06 8.43 -9.25
N HIS A 54 11.15 8.60 -9.99
CA HIS A 54 12.08 7.59 -10.52
C HIS A 54 13.12 8.30 -11.40
N GLN A 55 14.21 7.64 -11.78
CA GLN A 55 15.10 8.14 -12.83
C GLN A 55 14.59 7.99 -14.28
N ARG A 56 13.55 7.17 -14.54
CA ARG A 56 13.15 6.80 -15.91
C ARG A 56 12.42 7.98 -16.60
N PRO A 57 12.45 8.09 -17.94
CA PRO A 57 11.88 9.23 -18.66
C PRO A 57 10.39 9.48 -18.40
N GLY A 58 9.62 8.41 -18.11
CA GLY A 58 8.19 8.50 -17.80
C GLY A 58 7.83 9.08 -16.44
N PHE A 59 8.81 9.44 -15.61
CA PHE A 59 8.61 9.98 -14.26
C PHE A 59 8.98 11.46 -14.20
N LEU A 60 8.50 12.13 -13.16
CA LEU A 60 8.50 13.59 -13.06
C LEU A 60 9.66 14.16 -12.24
N SER A 61 10.25 13.36 -11.35
CA SER A 61 11.37 13.81 -10.53
C SER A 61 12.70 13.81 -11.29
N TYR A 62 13.68 14.50 -10.70
CA TYR A 62 15.11 14.20 -10.84
C TYR A 62 15.40 12.74 -10.44
N PRO A 63 16.60 12.20 -10.71
CA PRO A 63 16.92 10.81 -10.44
C PRO A 63 16.58 10.42 -9.00
N ALA A 64 15.63 9.51 -8.85
CA ALA A 64 15.16 9.00 -7.57
C ALA A 64 15.02 7.48 -7.64
N SER A 65 15.11 6.81 -6.48
CA SER A 65 14.85 5.38 -6.36
C SER A 65 13.40 5.05 -6.74
N HIS A 66 13.14 3.82 -7.18
CA HIS A 66 11.81 3.39 -7.65
C HIS A 66 10.77 3.25 -6.54
N LEU A 67 11.20 2.72 -5.40
CA LEU A 67 10.29 2.29 -4.33
C LEU A 67 10.16 3.31 -3.22
N VAL A 68 11.21 4.11 -3.03
CA VAL A 68 11.31 5.08 -1.96
C VAL A 68 11.76 6.38 -2.60
N PRO A 69 11.19 7.55 -2.25
CA PRO A 69 11.55 8.82 -2.86
C PRO A 69 12.89 9.31 -2.29
N TYR A 70 13.98 8.59 -2.55
CA TYR A 70 15.35 9.02 -2.28
C TYR A 70 16.01 9.45 -3.58
N LEU A 71 16.53 10.68 -3.60
CA LEU A 71 17.31 11.16 -4.73
C LEU A 71 18.60 10.35 -4.87
N ARG A 72 18.99 10.12 -6.12
CA ARG A 72 20.16 9.33 -6.52
C ARG A 72 21.27 10.25 -7.03
N THR A 73 21.42 11.43 -6.42
CA THR A 73 22.39 12.46 -6.83
C THR A 73 23.83 11.95 -6.85
N CYS A 74 24.24 11.08 -5.92
CA CYS A 74 25.59 10.51 -5.95
C CYS A 74 25.80 9.57 -7.15
N LYS A 75 24.76 8.82 -7.56
CA LYS A 75 24.83 7.93 -8.73
C LYS A 75 24.69 8.69 -10.05
N PHE A 76 23.93 9.78 -10.03
CA PHE A 76 23.63 10.62 -11.19
C PHE A 76 23.92 12.09 -10.86
N PRO A 77 25.20 12.48 -10.69
CA PRO A 77 25.56 13.87 -10.39
C PRO A 77 25.14 14.80 -11.53
N ARG A 78 24.75 16.02 -11.21
CA ARG A 78 24.13 16.95 -12.17
C ARG A 78 25.11 17.40 -13.26
N GLU A 79 26.38 17.48 -12.92
CA GLU A 79 27.46 17.88 -13.81
C GLU A 79 27.70 16.84 -14.92
N LYS A 80 27.47 15.55 -14.60
CA LYS A 80 27.65 14.44 -15.56
C LYS A 80 26.36 14.00 -16.25
N PHE A 81 25.21 14.25 -15.62
CA PHE A 81 23.88 13.84 -16.13
C PHE A 81 22.88 15.00 -16.13
N PRO A 82 23.20 16.16 -16.72
CA PRO A 82 22.34 17.35 -16.69
C PRO A 82 20.95 17.10 -17.25
N GLU A 83 20.82 16.22 -18.25
CA GLU A 83 19.58 15.85 -18.92
C GLU A 83 18.55 15.24 -17.94
N LEU A 84 19.02 14.60 -16.86
CA LEU A 84 18.13 14.02 -15.86
C LEU A 84 17.51 15.08 -14.94
N TYR A 85 18.06 16.30 -14.91
CA TYR A 85 17.65 17.43 -14.07
C TYR A 85 16.86 18.51 -14.85
N GLU A 86 16.45 18.21 -16.07
CA GLU A 86 15.70 19.13 -16.90
C GLU A 86 14.23 19.22 -16.52
N TYR A 87 13.57 20.22 -17.10
CA TYR A 87 12.13 20.36 -17.05
C TYR A 87 11.43 19.15 -17.68
N ARG A 88 10.50 18.57 -16.94
CA ARG A 88 9.66 17.44 -17.38
C ARG A 88 8.20 17.85 -17.41
N THR A 89 7.62 18.00 -18.60
CA THR A 89 6.19 18.28 -18.76
C THR A 89 5.33 17.12 -18.23
N VAL A 90 4.32 17.46 -17.43
CA VAL A 90 3.46 16.51 -16.72
C VAL A 90 2.46 15.81 -17.66
N ALA A 91 1.78 16.57 -18.51
CA ALA A 91 0.68 16.08 -19.35
C ALA A 91 1.02 14.84 -20.21
N PRO A 92 2.08 14.83 -21.05
CA PRO A 92 2.38 13.67 -21.89
C PRO A 92 2.80 12.44 -21.07
N ARG A 93 3.42 12.63 -19.90
CA ARG A 93 3.81 11.54 -19.00
C ARG A 93 2.59 10.93 -18.30
N LEU A 94 1.66 11.77 -17.87
CA LEU A 94 0.39 11.32 -17.30
C LEU A 94 -0.44 10.56 -18.34
N GLN A 95 -0.58 11.07 -19.56
CA GLN A 95 -1.26 10.38 -20.66
C GLN A 95 -0.66 8.99 -20.93
N LYS A 96 0.67 8.89 -21.03
CA LYS A 96 1.37 7.58 -21.18
C LYS A 96 1.17 6.66 -19.97
N LYS A 97 1.03 7.19 -18.74
CA LYS A 97 0.69 6.37 -17.57
C LYS A 97 -0.74 5.85 -17.67
N VAL A 98 -1.69 6.70 -18.03
CA VAL A 98 -3.10 6.34 -18.22
C VAL A 98 -3.24 5.27 -19.29
N GLN A 99 -2.69 5.48 -20.50
CA GLN A 99 -2.70 4.49 -21.58
C GLN A 99 -2.14 3.14 -21.14
N ARG A 100 -1.03 3.11 -20.40
CA ARG A 100 -0.45 1.86 -19.87
C ARG A 100 -1.35 1.15 -18.89
N VAL A 101 -2.10 1.88 -18.06
CA VAL A 101 -3.06 1.29 -17.11
C VAL A 101 -4.26 0.70 -17.86
N TYR A 102 -4.76 1.40 -18.88
CA TYR A 102 -5.89 0.93 -19.70
C TYR A 102 -5.58 -0.32 -20.55
N ARG A 103 -4.30 -0.63 -20.83
CA ARG A 103 -3.92 -1.87 -21.54
C ARG A 103 -4.35 -3.15 -20.82
N ARG A 104 -4.55 -3.09 -19.51
CA ARG A 104 -5.00 -4.22 -18.66
C ARG A 104 -6.11 -3.73 -17.73
N PHE A 105 -7.08 -3.03 -18.30
CA PHE A 105 -8.22 -2.55 -17.53
C PHE A 105 -9.13 -3.75 -17.20
N PRO A 106 -9.54 -3.94 -15.94
CA PRO A 106 -10.45 -5.02 -15.60
C PRO A 106 -11.83 -4.75 -16.21
N ASP A 107 -12.58 -5.82 -16.49
CA ASP A 107 -13.98 -5.71 -16.84
C ASP A 107 -14.76 -5.24 -15.61
N ILE A 108 -15.25 -4.01 -15.67
CA ILE A 108 -16.05 -3.42 -14.60
C ILE A 108 -17.51 -3.71 -14.92
N THR A 109 -18.10 -4.68 -14.25
CA THR A 109 -19.56 -4.92 -14.35
C THR A 109 -20.30 -3.65 -13.91
N PRO A 110 -21.07 -3.02 -14.82
CA PRO A 110 -21.90 -1.88 -14.45
C PRO A 110 -22.96 -2.28 -13.41
N GLY A 111 -23.41 -1.33 -12.59
CA GLY A 111 -24.52 -1.57 -11.66
C GLY A 111 -24.17 -2.29 -10.36
N ILE A 112 -22.99 -2.91 -10.21
CA ILE A 112 -22.56 -3.43 -8.89
C ILE A 112 -22.33 -2.25 -7.93
N PRO A 113 -23.04 -2.17 -6.79
CA PRO A 113 -22.81 -1.14 -5.78
C PRO A 113 -21.40 -1.29 -5.21
N ARG A 114 -20.66 -0.19 -5.15
CA ARG A 114 -19.30 -0.16 -4.61
C ARG A 114 -19.23 0.86 -3.50
N GLU A 115 -18.73 0.43 -2.35
CA GLU A 115 -18.55 1.30 -1.20
C GLU A 115 -17.07 1.33 -0.80
N CYS A 116 -16.54 2.54 -0.58
CA CYS A 116 -15.19 2.74 -0.07
C CYS A 116 -15.27 3.61 1.18
N LYS A 117 -14.73 3.10 2.29
CA LYS A 117 -14.79 3.76 3.60
C LYS A 117 -13.38 3.98 4.13
N LEU A 118 -13.08 5.20 4.57
CA LEU A 118 -11.87 5.50 5.33
C LEU A 118 -12.12 5.13 6.80
N LYS A 119 -11.80 3.89 7.18
CA LYS A 119 -11.96 3.37 8.55
C LYS A 119 -10.75 2.58 9.00
N ASP A 120 -10.51 2.57 10.32
CA ASP A 120 -9.57 1.66 10.95
C ASP A 120 -10.19 0.25 10.99
N THR A 121 -9.50 -0.74 10.43
CA THR A 121 -10.03 -2.11 10.29
C THR A 121 -10.17 -2.82 11.62
N THR A 122 -9.43 -2.38 12.65
CA THR A 122 -9.56 -2.89 14.02
C THR A 122 -10.91 -2.54 14.66
N ASN A 123 -11.55 -1.48 14.18
CA ASN A 123 -12.84 -0.97 14.67
C ASN A 123 -13.97 -1.18 13.65
N LEU A 124 -13.85 -2.19 12.78
CA LEU A 124 -14.89 -2.51 11.81
C LEU A 124 -16.11 -3.12 12.51
N ASN A 125 -17.17 -2.32 12.63
CA ASN A 125 -18.49 -2.82 13.00
C ASN A 125 -19.21 -3.34 11.76
N LEU A 126 -19.14 -4.66 11.55
CA LEU A 126 -19.79 -5.36 10.45
C LEU A 126 -21.08 -6.00 10.97
N PRO A 127 -22.23 -5.86 10.27
CA PRO A 127 -23.42 -6.61 10.65
C PRO A 127 -23.13 -8.10 10.63
N LYS A 128 -23.71 -8.84 11.59
CA LYS A 128 -23.53 -10.29 11.69
C LYS A 128 -23.89 -10.96 10.35
N GLU A 129 -23.03 -11.84 9.86
CA GLU A 129 -23.30 -12.65 8.66
C GLU A 129 -23.73 -11.84 7.42
N SER A 130 -23.10 -10.69 7.22
CA SER A 130 -23.35 -9.78 6.10
C SER A 130 -22.39 -9.96 4.92
N ILE A 131 -21.28 -10.67 5.11
CA ILE A 131 -20.21 -10.80 4.10
C ILE A 131 -20.03 -12.25 3.67
N ASP A 132 -19.95 -12.48 2.36
CA ASP A 132 -19.66 -13.80 1.79
C ASP A 132 -18.16 -14.12 1.79
N VAL A 133 -17.34 -13.16 1.35
CA VAL A 133 -15.89 -13.33 1.20
C VAL A 133 -15.15 -12.07 1.62
N VAL A 134 -14.06 -12.25 2.37
CA VAL A 134 -13.05 -11.24 2.64
C VAL A 134 -11.75 -11.64 1.95
N ILE A 135 -11.14 -10.72 1.22
CA ILE A 135 -9.82 -10.88 0.61
C ILE A 135 -8.96 -9.71 1.06
N THR A 136 -7.82 -9.99 1.70
CA THR A 136 -6.94 -8.91 2.19
C THR A 136 -5.49 -9.34 2.33
N SER A 137 -4.60 -8.36 2.36
CA SER A 137 -3.19 -8.51 2.70
C SER A 137 -2.89 -7.64 3.93
N PRO A 138 -2.86 -8.19 5.15
CA PRO A 138 -2.58 -7.39 6.34
C PRO A 138 -1.19 -6.74 6.27
N PRO A 139 -0.96 -5.62 6.98
CA PRO A 139 0.34 -4.94 6.95
C PRO A 139 1.44 -5.89 7.42
N TYR A 140 2.45 -6.11 6.58
CA TYR A 140 3.52 -7.05 6.88
C TYR A 140 4.38 -6.54 8.04
N MET A 141 4.57 -7.37 9.06
CA MET A 141 5.39 -7.03 10.22
C MET A 141 6.83 -6.69 9.76
N ASN A 142 7.30 -5.49 10.10
CA ASN A 142 8.67 -5.02 9.84
C ASN A 142 9.14 -5.05 8.37
N ALA A 143 8.25 -5.13 7.38
CA ALA A 143 8.67 -5.24 5.98
C ALA A 143 8.95 -3.87 5.32
N LEU A 144 8.24 -2.80 5.72
CA LEU A 144 8.30 -1.48 5.08
C LEU A 144 7.98 -0.35 6.06
N ASP A 145 8.67 0.79 5.91
CA ASP A 145 8.25 2.05 6.52
C ASP A 145 7.21 2.71 5.60
N TYR A 146 5.97 2.19 5.62
CA TYR A 146 4.91 2.53 4.65
C TYR A 146 4.70 4.04 4.49
N ALA A 147 4.70 4.81 5.58
CA ALA A 147 4.47 6.24 5.48
C ALA A 147 5.72 6.98 5.02
N ARG A 148 6.90 6.63 5.55
CA ARG A 148 8.18 7.17 5.08
C ARG A 148 8.38 6.93 3.59
N ASP A 149 8.10 5.73 3.10
CA ASP A 149 8.36 5.34 1.73
C ASP A 149 7.32 5.93 0.76
N ASN A 150 6.14 6.31 1.27
CA ASN A 150 5.13 7.06 0.52
C ASN A 150 5.11 8.57 0.81
N ARG A 151 6.05 9.11 1.60
CA ARG A 151 6.01 10.50 2.10
C ARG A 151 5.83 11.56 1.01
N LEU A 152 6.43 11.35 -0.16
CA LEU A 152 6.30 12.28 -1.29
C LEU A 152 4.85 12.30 -1.80
N ARG A 153 4.23 11.11 -1.97
CA ARG A 153 2.83 10.98 -2.39
C ARG A 153 1.88 11.54 -1.33
N LEU A 154 2.13 11.21 -0.05
CA LEU A 154 1.37 11.68 1.10
C LEU A 154 1.36 13.21 1.18
N TRP A 155 2.50 13.85 0.96
CA TRP A 155 2.58 15.32 0.95
C TRP A 155 1.68 15.95 -0.13
N PHE A 156 1.68 15.42 -1.37
CA PHE A 156 0.76 15.88 -2.42
C PHE A 156 -0.72 15.62 -2.10
N LEU A 157 -1.00 14.58 -1.31
CA LEU A 157 -2.35 14.31 -0.77
C LEU A 157 -2.73 15.22 0.41
N GLY A 158 -1.85 16.12 0.86
CA GLY A 158 -2.10 17.03 1.99
C GLY A 158 -1.74 16.46 3.35
N VAL A 159 -1.01 15.34 3.39
CA VAL A 159 -0.50 14.74 4.62
C VAL A 159 0.95 15.17 4.83
N THR A 160 1.15 16.20 5.65
CA THR A 160 2.50 16.72 5.99
C THR A 160 3.17 15.89 7.08
N GLU A 161 2.43 15.51 8.12
CA GLU A 161 2.90 14.72 9.25
C GLU A 161 2.80 13.21 9.01
N TYR A 162 3.45 12.70 7.96
CA TYR A 162 3.36 11.28 7.58
C TYR A 162 3.83 10.32 8.70
N ARG A 163 4.76 10.76 9.55
CA ARG A 163 5.35 9.93 10.63
C ARG A 163 4.29 9.42 11.63
N ARG A 164 3.14 10.08 11.73
CA ARG A 164 2.02 9.62 12.56
C ARG A 164 1.47 8.25 12.14
N TYR A 165 1.64 7.89 10.85
CA TYR A 165 1.20 6.60 10.32
C TYR A 165 2.25 5.50 10.55
N ASP A 166 3.55 5.83 10.56
CA ASP A 166 4.60 4.86 10.89
C ASP A 166 4.44 4.35 12.35
N LYS A 167 3.97 5.21 13.27
CA LYS A 167 3.68 4.83 14.67
C LYS A 167 2.56 3.79 14.81
N LYS A 168 1.66 3.68 13.82
CA LYS A 168 0.53 2.74 13.83
C LYS A 168 0.88 1.37 13.27
N ALA A 169 1.95 1.27 12.48
CA ALA A 169 2.36 -0.01 11.92
C ALA A 169 2.90 -0.93 13.04
N PRO A 170 2.54 -2.23 13.05
CA PRO A 170 3.04 -3.14 14.07
C PRO A 170 4.56 -3.33 13.92
N ASN A 171 5.30 -2.84 14.90
CA ASN A 171 6.77 -2.88 14.93
C ASN A 171 7.34 -4.13 15.64
N ASN A 172 6.46 -5.01 16.14
CA ASN A 172 6.83 -6.28 16.74
C ASN A 172 5.71 -7.31 16.55
N CYS A 173 6.05 -8.58 16.84
CA CYS A 173 5.14 -9.71 16.65
C CYS A 173 3.89 -9.59 17.51
N GLN A 174 4.02 -9.19 18.78
CA GLN A 174 2.86 -9.08 19.68
C GLN A 174 1.84 -8.06 19.19
N LYS A 175 2.28 -6.86 18.78
CA LYS A 175 1.39 -5.83 18.22
C LYS A 175 0.74 -6.30 16.92
N PHE A 176 1.48 -7.04 16.09
CA PHE A 176 0.94 -7.62 14.87
C PHE A 176 -0.16 -8.64 15.19
N LEU A 177 0.07 -9.57 16.13
CA LEU A 177 -0.93 -10.56 16.53
C LEU A 177 -2.16 -9.90 17.16
N ASN A 178 -2.00 -8.87 17.99
CA ASN A 178 -3.12 -8.13 18.56
C ASN A 178 -3.96 -7.43 17.47
N LEU A 179 -3.30 -6.83 16.48
CA LEU A 179 -3.98 -6.23 15.32
C LEU A 179 -4.78 -7.29 14.55
N MET A 180 -4.14 -8.43 14.26
CA MET A 180 -4.74 -9.53 13.53
C MET A 180 -5.91 -10.14 14.30
N GLU A 181 -5.81 -10.26 15.63
CA GLU A 181 -6.86 -10.78 16.50
C GLU A 181 -8.12 -9.92 16.41
N GLN A 182 -7.98 -8.60 16.55
CA GLN A 182 -9.09 -7.67 16.43
C GLN A 182 -9.73 -7.71 15.04
N CYS A 183 -8.90 -7.65 13.98
CA CYS A 183 -9.39 -7.66 12.61
C CYS A 183 -10.11 -8.98 12.27
N LEU A 184 -9.51 -10.11 12.61
CA LEU A 184 -10.08 -11.42 12.33
C LEU A 184 -11.30 -11.71 13.18
N GLY A 185 -11.39 -11.20 14.42
CA GLY A 185 -12.61 -11.26 15.23
C GLY A 185 -13.78 -10.55 14.56
N ASN A 186 -13.56 -9.31 14.10
CA ASN A 186 -14.58 -8.54 13.35
C ASN A 186 -15.00 -9.25 12.06
N ILE A 187 -14.03 -9.79 11.32
CA ILE A 187 -14.29 -10.56 10.09
C ILE A 187 -15.07 -11.84 10.41
N GLN A 188 -14.71 -12.57 11.46
CA GLN A 188 -15.41 -13.79 11.89
C GLN A 188 -16.87 -13.51 12.20
N TYR A 189 -17.15 -12.39 12.89
CA TYR A 189 -18.51 -11.97 13.20
C TYR A 189 -19.31 -11.62 11.94
N GLY A 190 -18.72 -10.82 11.04
CA GLY A 190 -19.36 -10.34 9.82
C GLY A 190 -19.51 -11.39 8.71
N LEU A 191 -18.67 -12.41 8.66
CA LEU A 191 -18.76 -13.48 7.65
C LEU A 191 -20.01 -14.33 7.83
N ARG A 192 -20.64 -14.74 6.74
CA ARG A 192 -21.72 -15.74 6.73
C ARG A 192 -21.20 -17.13 7.11
N SER A 193 -22.09 -18.00 7.59
CA SER A 193 -21.75 -19.42 7.78
C SER A 193 -21.24 -20.01 6.47
N GLY A 194 -20.06 -20.62 6.49
CA GLY A 194 -19.40 -21.12 5.28
C GLY A 194 -18.73 -20.06 4.39
N GLY A 195 -18.83 -18.77 4.73
CA GLY A 195 -18.11 -17.68 4.07
C GLY A 195 -16.60 -17.79 4.27
N ARG A 196 -15.82 -17.11 3.41
CA ARG A 196 -14.35 -17.27 3.36
C ARG A 196 -13.59 -16.00 3.73
N CYS A 197 -12.45 -16.17 4.40
CA CYS A 197 -11.45 -15.14 4.61
C CYS A 197 -10.15 -15.59 3.96
N ILE A 198 -9.70 -14.87 2.95
CA ILE A 198 -8.47 -15.14 2.20
C ILE A 198 -7.44 -14.09 2.60
N LEU A 199 -6.35 -14.53 3.21
CA LEU A 199 -5.27 -13.66 3.66
C LEU A 199 -4.01 -13.90 2.82
N VAL A 200 -3.45 -12.83 2.24
CA VAL A 200 -2.12 -12.85 1.61
C VAL A 200 -1.10 -12.33 2.60
N ILE A 201 -0.21 -13.20 3.07
CA ILE A 201 0.70 -12.95 4.19
C ILE A 201 2.15 -13.10 3.72
N GLY A 202 2.93 -12.02 3.75
CA GLY A 202 4.36 -12.08 3.50
C GLY A 202 5.14 -12.68 4.67
N GLU A 203 6.17 -13.47 4.37
CA GLU A 203 7.16 -13.88 5.38
C GLU A 203 7.99 -12.71 5.89
N VAL A 204 8.32 -12.76 7.19
CA VAL A 204 9.22 -11.83 7.84
C VAL A 204 10.53 -12.52 8.17
N ASN A 205 11.56 -12.19 7.40
CA ASN A 205 12.92 -12.64 7.62
C ASN A 205 13.64 -11.63 8.53
N ARG A 206 13.94 -12.01 9.77
CA ARG A 206 14.92 -11.30 10.60
C ARG A 206 16.29 -11.96 10.43
N THR A 207 17.36 -11.17 10.55
CA THR A 207 18.77 -11.51 10.28
C THR A 207 19.30 -12.81 10.88
N ARG A 208 18.58 -13.48 11.80
CA ARG A 208 18.95 -14.79 12.37
C ARG A 208 17.79 -15.78 12.56
N LYS A 209 16.52 -15.41 12.27
CA LYS A 209 15.34 -16.29 12.41
C LYS A 209 14.25 -15.89 11.39
N SER A 210 13.75 -16.85 10.64
CA SER A 210 12.50 -16.70 9.88
C SER A 210 11.32 -16.90 10.83
N ILE A 211 10.37 -15.97 10.82
CA ILE A 211 9.11 -16.12 11.55
C ILE A 211 8.06 -16.52 10.54
N ASN A 212 7.54 -17.75 10.65
CA ASN A 212 6.39 -18.19 9.86
C ASN A 212 5.14 -17.46 10.34
N THR A 213 4.91 -16.29 9.75
CA THR A 213 3.84 -15.38 10.14
C THR A 213 2.47 -15.95 9.76
N ALA A 214 2.42 -16.78 8.71
CA ALA A 214 1.21 -17.49 8.33
C ALA A 214 0.77 -18.50 9.40
N GLN A 215 1.70 -19.31 9.92
CA GLN A 215 1.38 -20.27 10.99
C GLN A 215 0.86 -19.57 12.25
N LEU A 216 1.49 -18.47 12.66
CA LEU A 216 1.03 -17.69 13.82
C LEU A 216 -0.40 -17.15 13.63
N ILE A 217 -0.76 -16.73 12.41
CA ILE A 217 -2.11 -16.27 12.10
C ILE A 217 -3.11 -17.43 12.06
N ILE A 218 -2.69 -18.59 11.54
CA ILE A 218 -3.52 -19.81 11.55
C ILE A 218 -3.83 -20.21 12.99
N ASP A 219 -2.83 -20.29 13.84
CA ASP A 219 -3.01 -20.66 15.26
C ASP A 219 -3.91 -19.65 15.97
N LEU A 220 -3.74 -18.36 15.70
CA LEU A 220 -4.59 -17.29 16.23
C LEU A 220 -6.05 -17.47 15.78
N ALA A 221 -6.29 -17.72 14.50
CA ALA A 221 -7.62 -17.87 13.92
C ALA A 221 -8.33 -19.13 14.44
N LEU A 222 -7.63 -20.26 14.53
CA LEU A 222 -8.20 -21.55 14.93
C LEU A 222 -8.40 -21.66 16.44
N ASN A 223 -7.37 -21.29 17.22
CA ASN A 223 -7.34 -21.59 18.65
C ASN A 223 -7.82 -20.43 19.52
N LYS A 224 -7.47 -19.18 19.18
CA LYS A 224 -7.81 -18.02 20.02
C LYS A 224 -9.15 -17.41 19.64
N ILE A 225 -9.37 -17.16 18.35
CA ILE A 225 -10.62 -16.56 17.86
C ILE A 225 -11.71 -17.63 17.77
N GLY A 226 -11.36 -18.79 17.21
CA GLY A 226 -12.26 -19.92 16.99
C GLY A 226 -13.30 -19.66 15.89
N GLY A 227 -13.98 -20.73 15.47
CA GLY A 227 -15.03 -20.64 14.45
C GLY A 227 -14.49 -20.41 13.03
N PHE A 228 -13.19 -20.61 12.83
CA PHE A 228 -12.57 -20.76 11.52
C PHE A 228 -12.09 -22.21 11.32
N LYS A 229 -12.07 -22.64 10.06
CA LYS A 229 -11.35 -23.82 9.59
C LYS A 229 -10.38 -23.36 8.51
N CYS A 230 -9.13 -23.81 8.57
CA CYS A 230 -8.19 -23.62 7.47
C CYS A 230 -8.56 -24.61 6.35
N GLU A 231 -8.98 -24.12 5.19
CA GLU A 231 -9.30 -24.95 4.02
C GLU A 231 -8.06 -25.20 3.16
N GLU A 232 -7.24 -24.17 2.96
CA GLU A 232 -6.13 -24.22 2.01
C GLU A 232 -5.01 -23.27 2.43
N ILE A 233 -3.76 -23.67 2.13
CA ILE A 233 -2.56 -22.85 2.28
C ILE A 233 -1.79 -22.96 0.97
N ILE A 234 -1.66 -21.86 0.26
CA ILE A 234 -0.93 -21.78 -1.01
C ILE A 234 0.37 -21.02 -0.77
N GLU A 235 1.48 -21.61 -1.19
CA GLU A 235 2.80 -20.96 -1.19
C GLU A 235 3.04 -20.29 -2.55
N ASP A 236 3.22 -18.96 -2.56
CA ASP A 236 3.65 -18.20 -3.73
C ASP A 236 5.11 -17.74 -3.54
N THR A 237 5.99 -18.23 -4.41
CA THR A 237 7.40 -17.87 -4.39
C THR A 237 7.61 -16.59 -5.21
N ILE A 238 8.08 -15.52 -4.58
CA ILE A 238 8.34 -14.26 -5.28
C ILE A 238 9.72 -14.34 -5.98
N PRO A 239 9.77 -14.35 -7.33
CA PRO A 239 11.02 -14.41 -8.05
C PRO A 239 11.89 -13.18 -7.78
N ASP A 240 13.20 -13.38 -7.68
CA ASP A 240 14.20 -12.33 -7.43
C ASP A 240 14.04 -11.10 -8.34
N ILE A 241 13.67 -11.31 -9.60
CA ILE A 241 13.48 -10.24 -10.58
C ILE A 241 12.31 -9.30 -10.23
N ARG A 242 11.32 -9.81 -9.52
CA ARG A 242 10.14 -9.05 -9.05
C ARG A 242 10.39 -8.38 -7.70
N ARG A 243 11.49 -8.71 -7.01
CA ARG A 243 11.79 -8.16 -5.69
C ARG A 243 12.37 -6.76 -5.75
N ALA A 244 11.91 -5.95 -4.79
CA ALA A 244 12.34 -4.60 -4.54
C ALA A 244 13.85 -4.44 -4.31
N ARG A 245 14.45 -5.38 -3.57
CA ARG A 245 15.88 -5.49 -3.30
C ARG A 245 16.32 -6.88 -3.74
N LYS A 246 17.27 -6.94 -4.67
CA LYS A 246 17.87 -8.19 -5.15
C LYS A 246 18.90 -8.68 -4.12
N ASN A 247 19.03 -10.01 -3.96
CA ASN A 247 20.01 -10.68 -3.08
C ASN A 247 19.96 -10.30 -1.58
N GLY A 248 18.90 -9.64 -1.12
CA GLY A 248 18.72 -9.28 0.30
C GLY A 248 17.84 -10.28 1.08
N ALA A 249 17.83 -10.16 2.40
CA ALA A 249 16.93 -10.90 3.31
C ALA A 249 15.46 -10.43 3.24
N CYS A 250 15.00 -9.91 2.11
CA CYS A 250 13.61 -9.48 1.93
C CYS A 250 12.67 -10.69 1.82
N THR A 251 11.37 -10.46 1.96
CA THR A 251 10.33 -11.49 1.80
C THR A 251 10.52 -12.27 0.50
N LYS A 252 10.72 -13.58 0.64
CA LYS A 252 10.96 -14.50 -0.49
C LYS A 252 9.69 -15.27 -0.87
N ARG A 253 8.75 -15.37 0.07
CA ARG A 253 7.51 -16.13 -0.03
C ARG A 253 6.34 -15.33 0.51
N GLU A 254 5.22 -15.46 -0.17
CA GLU A 254 3.90 -15.07 0.30
C GLU A 254 3.06 -16.32 0.50
N TRP A 255 2.30 -16.33 1.58
CA TRP A 255 1.38 -17.40 1.94
C TRP A 255 -0.04 -16.89 1.73
N ILE A 256 -0.81 -17.59 0.91
CA ILE A 256 -2.23 -17.33 0.75
C ILE A 256 -2.96 -18.35 1.62
N VAL A 257 -3.54 -17.88 2.72
CA VAL A 257 -4.26 -18.73 3.68
C VAL A 257 -5.76 -18.52 3.49
N VAL A 258 -6.47 -19.62 3.22
CA VAL A 258 -7.92 -19.63 3.02
C VAL A 258 -8.59 -20.19 4.26
N PHE A 259 -9.29 -19.34 4.99
CA PHE A 259 -10.15 -19.73 6.09
C PHE A 259 -11.61 -19.80 5.65
N ARG A 260 -12.35 -20.77 6.18
CA ARG A 260 -13.81 -20.83 6.10
C ARG A 260 -14.42 -20.66 7.49
N LYS A 261 -15.48 -19.86 7.60
CA LYS A 261 -16.25 -19.74 8.84
C LYS A 261 -16.99 -21.04 9.12
N GLY A 262 -16.67 -21.66 10.25
CA GLY A 262 -17.33 -22.84 10.79
C GLY A 262 -18.16 -22.53 12.04
N LYS A 263 -18.72 -23.56 12.66
CA LYS A 263 -19.35 -23.43 13.99
C LYS A 263 -18.23 -23.20 15.03
N LYS A 264 -18.40 -22.21 15.91
CA LYS A 264 -17.54 -22.13 17.11
C LYS A 264 -17.79 -23.38 17.95
N GLN A 265 -16.75 -24.17 18.19
CA GLN A 265 -16.83 -25.20 19.22
C GLN A 265 -16.88 -24.46 20.56
N ASN A 266 -18.03 -24.49 21.23
CA ASN A 266 -18.11 -24.04 22.61
C ASN A 266 -17.22 -24.99 23.41
N GLY A 267 -16.07 -24.51 23.87
CA GLY A 267 -15.24 -25.25 24.81
C GLY A 267 -16.06 -25.52 26.05
N LYS A 268 -16.52 -26.77 26.22
CA LYS A 268 -16.82 -27.28 27.56
C LYS A 268 -15.49 -27.20 28.31
N ALA A 269 -15.42 -26.34 29.31
CA ALA A 269 -14.39 -26.44 30.33
C ALA A 269 -14.41 -27.89 30.82
N LYS A 270 -13.35 -28.65 30.53
CA LYS A 270 -13.10 -29.89 31.25
C LYS A 270 -12.66 -29.47 32.64
N SER A 271 -13.61 -29.36 33.56
CA SER A 271 -13.36 -29.48 34.98
C SER A 271 -12.89 -30.90 35.24
N ALA A 272 -11.61 -31.05 35.55
CA ALA A 272 -11.05 -32.18 36.28
C ALA A 272 -10.19 -31.58 37.39
#